data_AF-A0AAN8TVM0-F1
#
_entry.id   AF-A0AAN8TVM0-F1
#
_cell.length_a   1.000
_cell.length_b   1.000
_cell.length_c   1.000
_cell.angle_alpha   90.00
_cell.angle_beta   90.00
_cell.angle_gamma   90.00
#
_symmetry.space_group_name_H-M   'P 1'
#
loop_
_entity.id
_entity.type
_entity.pdbx_description
1 polymer ?
#
loop_
_entity_poly.entity_id
_entity_poly.type
_entity_poly.pdbx_seq_one_letter_code
_entity_poly.pdbx_strand_id
1 'polypeptide(L)'
;MAEISLFFKDLCSSTLRVESLVWMAKNIVVISNKLEKIILPGFFNVMEHLPIHLVHEALLRGPVQYRWMYPFERSIGKSKRGIKNKHRVEGCMVQVYLAKERSHFCSYYFDDHVSCLRNRPNRHDDTGNDPAVQSLSIFNQSSKDSKRRTLRKLTEKEKKISRASCLVELSRSPTLLRLFCEPIWS
;
A
#
# COMPACT_ATOMS: atom_id res chain seq x y z
N MET A 1 -3.89 16.87 23.93
CA MET A 1 -4.11 16.37 22.55
C MET A 1 -2.85 16.30 21.70
N ALA A 2 -1.94 17.29 21.73
CA ALA A 2 -0.68 17.21 20.96
C ALA A 2 0.29 16.10 21.43
N GLU A 3 0.30 15.77 22.73
CA GLU A 3 1.20 14.73 23.27
C GLU A 3 0.92 13.34 22.66
N ILE A 4 -0.35 12.94 22.53
CA ILE A 4 -0.69 11.63 21.96
C ILE A 4 -0.44 11.57 20.44
N SER A 5 -0.60 12.70 19.73
CA SER A 5 -0.30 12.73 18.30
C SER A 5 1.21 12.66 18.02
N LEU A 6 2.04 13.28 18.86
CA LEU A 6 3.49 13.11 18.82
C LEU A 6 3.90 11.67 19.13
N PHE A 7 3.31 11.06 20.15
CA PHE A 7 3.52 9.65 20.47
C PHE A 7 3.24 8.73 19.26
N PHE A 8 2.11 8.90 18.59
CA PHE A 8 1.80 8.09 17.41
C PHE A 8 2.71 8.38 16.22
N LYS A 9 3.21 9.61 16.07
CA LYS A 9 4.24 9.92 15.06
C LYS A 9 5.52 9.14 15.31
N ASP A 10 5.98 9.12 16.56
CA ASP A 10 7.21 8.42 16.95
C ASP A 10 7.05 6.90 16.83
N LEU A 11 5.91 6.37 17.27
CA LEU A 11 5.57 4.95 17.17
C LEU A 11 5.47 4.48 15.70
N CYS A 12 4.98 5.33 14.80
CA CYS A 12 4.83 5.01 13.38
C CYS A 12 6.06 5.40 12.55
N SER A 13 7.17 5.81 13.16
CA SER A 13 8.43 6.09 12.47
C SER A 13 8.94 4.87 11.71
N SER A 14 9.60 5.10 10.57
CA SER A 14 10.27 4.04 9.79
C SER A 14 11.45 3.42 10.54
N THR A 15 12.01 4.13 11.53
CA THR A 15 13.12 3.68 12.36
C THR A 15 12.72 3.77 13.83
N LEU A 16 12.77 2.64 14.54
CA LEU A 16 12.42 2.51 15.95
C LEU A 16 13.61 1.96 16.73
N ARG A 17 14.11 2.76 17.68
CA ARG A 17 15.18 2.35 18.61
C ARG A 17 14.54 1.77 19.88
N VAL A 18 15.17 0.74 20.44
CA VAL A 18 14.67 0.07 21.65
C VAL A 18 14.62 1.02 22.84
N GLU A 19 15.63 1.87 23.01
CA GLU A 19 15.66 2.90 24.07
C GLU A 19 14.46 3.85 23.99
N SER A 20 14.15 4.32 22.78
CA SER A 20 12.99 5.17 22.51
C SER A 20 11.67 4.45 22.82
N LEU A 21 11.56 3.16 22.50
CA LEU A 21 10.40 2.33 22.85
C LEU A 21 10.21 2.17 24.35
N VAL A 22 11.29 1.93 25.11
CA VAL A 22 11.22 1.83 26.58
C VAL A 22 10.77 3.15 27.21
N TRP A 23 11.26 4.28 26.68
CA TRP A 23 10.82 5.60 27.13
C TRP A 23 9.35 5.87 26.77
N MET A 24 8.94 5.55 25.54
CA MET A 24 7.55 5.65 25.09
C MET A 24 6.59 4.81 25.94
N ALA A 25 7.01 3.60 26.35
CA ALA A 25 6.21 2.71 27.19
C ALA A 25 5.90 3.32 28.57
N LYS A 26 6.84 4.09 29.13
CA LYS A 26 6.62 4.82 30.39
C LYS A 26 5.73 6.04 30.18
N ASN A 27 5.96 6.78 29.10
CA ASN A 27 5.21 8.00 28.84
C ASN A 27 3.76 7.77 28.45
N ILE A 28 3.45 6.69 27.74
CA ILE A 28 2.07 6.45 27.29
C ILE A 28 1.12 6.26 28.47
N VAL A 29 1.59 5.69 29.59
CA VAL A 29 0.81 5.59 30.83
C VAL A 29 0.46 6.98 31.35
N VAL A 30 1.41 7.91 31.35
CA VAL A 30 1.18 9.31 31.79
C VAL A 30 0.24 10.04 30.83
N ILE A 31 0.44 9.87 29.52
CA ILE A 31 -0.39 10.49 28.48
C ILE A 31 -1.83 9.98 28.57
N SER A 32 -2.03 8.68 28.73
CA SER A 32 -3.36 8.05 28.91
C SER A 32 -4.05 8.58 30.16
N ASN A 33 -3.35 8.66 31.30
CA ASN A 33 -3.88 9.23 32.54
C ASN A 33 -4.27 10.72 32.40
N LYS A 34 -3.51 11.50 31.62
CA LYS A 34 -3.88 12.89 31.31
C LYS A 34 -5.11 12.97 30.42
N LEU A 35 -5.27 12.04 29.48
CA LEU A 35 -6.44 11.97 28.60
C LEU A 35 -7.69 11.57 29.38
N GLU A 36 -7.59 10.63 30.31
CA GLU A 36 -8.68 10.23 31.22
C GLU A 36 -9.29 11.41 31.96
N LYS A 37 -8.46 12.37 32.39
CA LYS A 37 -8.93 13.58 33.09
C LYS A 37 -9.71 14.54 32.20
N ILE A 38 -9.52 14.48 30.88
CA ILE A 38 -10.09 15.43 29.91
C ILE A 38 -11.33 14.82 29.24
N ILE A 39 -11.33 13.51 29.05
CA ILE A 39 -12.36 12.78 28.34
C ILE A 39 -13.46 12.35 29.33
N LEU A 40 -14.72 12.34 28.90
CA LEU A 40 -15.81 11.84 29.75
C LEU A 40 -15.60 10.35 30.11
N PRO A 41 -15.92 9.91 31.34
CA PRO A 41 -15.75 8.52 31.78
C PRO A 41 -16.44 7.49 30.87
N GLY A 42 -17.52 7.87 30.17
CA GLY A 42 -18.22 6.99 29.24
C GLY A 42 -17.51 6.73 27.90
N PHE A 43 -16.45 7.47 27.59
CA PHE A 43 -15.66 7.28 26.37
C PHE A 43 -14.41 6.42 26.60
N PHE A 44 -14.10 6.10 27.87
CA PHE A 44 -12.99 5.25 28.26
C PHE A 44 -13.33 3.77 27.93
N ASN A 45 -13.01 3.37 26.70
CA ASN A 45 -13.22 2.01 26.21
C ASN A 45 -11.88 1.28 26.01
N VAL A 46 -11.89 -0.01 25.72
CA VAL A 46 -10.65 -0.79 25.52
C VAL A 46 -9.74 -0.18 24.42
N MET A 47 -10.29 0.61 23.50
CA MET A 47 -9.52 1.21 22.40
C MET A 47 -8.52 2.27 22.86
N GLU A 48 -8.73 2.90 24.01
CA GLU A 48 -7.81 3.93 24.48
C GLU A 48 -6.60 3.40 25.25
N HIS A 49 -6.66 2.14 25.70
CA HIS A 49 -5.50 1.40 26.20
C HIS A 49 -4.69 0.76 25.07
N LEU A 50 -5.21 0.75 23.83
CA LEU A 50 -4.50 0.24 22.65
C LEU A 50 -3.07 0.81 22.47
N PRO A 51 -2.82 2.11 22.67
CA PRO A 51 -1.47 2.69 22.56
C PRO A 51 -0.43 2.02 23.49
N ILE A 52 -0.86 1.59 24.68
CA ILE A 52 0.00 0.93 25.67
C ILE A 52 0.45 -0.43 25.11
N HIS A 53 -0.49 -1.20 24.56
CA HIS A 53 -0.21 -2.49 23.95
C HIS A 53 0.64 -2.37 22.68
N LEU A 54 0.41 -1.36 21.84
CA LEU A 54 1.16 -1.17 20.61
C LEU A 54 2.67 -0.95 20.84
N VAL A 55 3.05 -0.23 21.90
CA VAL A 55 4.48 -0.04 22.24
C VAL A 55 5.10 -1.34 22.70
N HIS A 56 4.41 -2.08 23.56
CA HIS A 56 4.90 -3.37 24.04
C HIS A 56 5.06 -4.36 22.88
N GLU A 57 4.08 -4.36 21.98
CA GLU A 57 4.10 -5.15 20.77
C GLU A 57 5.24 -4.77 19.82
N ALA A 58 5.52 -3.47 19.68
CA ALA A 58 6.65 -2.98 18.90
C ALA A 58 8.01 -3.37 19.51
N LEU A 59 8.10 -3.43 20.84
CA LEU A 59 9.30 -3.85 21.56
C LEU A 59 9.59 -5.34 21.36
N LEU A 60 8.56 -6.17 21.29
CA LEU A 60 8.69 -7.62 21.06
C LEU A 60 8.92 -8.00 19.60
N ARG A 61 8.24 -7.32 18.66
CA ARG A 61 8.12 -7.77 17.26
C ARG A 61 8.64 -6.76 16.24
N GLY A 62 9.19 -5.62 16.67
CA GLY A 62 9.73 -4.59 15.79
C GLY A 62 8.67 -3.63 15.23
N PRO A 63 9.00 -2.86 14.18
CA PRO A 63 8.16 -1.77 13.69
C PRO A 63 6.71 -2.16 13.35
N VAL A 64 5.76 -1.34 13.81
CA VAL A 64 4.32 -1.62 13.73
C VAL A 64 3.77 -1.50 12.29
N GLN A 65 4.51 -0.85 11.38
CA GLN A 65 4.05 -0.47 10.04
C GLN A 65 3.52 -1.64 9.19
N TYR A 66 4.10 -2.83 9.31
CA TYR A 66 3.67 -4.02 8.54
C TYR A 66 2.57 -4.83 9.21
N ARG A 67 2.15 -4.44 10.41
CA ARG A 67 1.18 -5.18 11.24
C ARG A 67 -0.17 -4.51 11.33
N TRP A 68 -0.28 -3.30 10.77
CA TRP A 68 -1.57 -2.65 10.59
C TRP A 68 -2.39 -3.46 9.58
N MET A 69 -3.69 -3.54 9.81
CA MET A 69 -4.61 -4.18 8.88
C MET A 69 -4.71 -3.39 7.56
N TYR A 70 -4.44 -2.08 7.61
CA TYR A 70 -4.63 -1.15 6.50
C TYR A 70 -3.85 -1.51 5.20
N PRO A 71 -2.55 -1.86 5.20
CA PRO A 71 -1.86 -2.37 4.01
C PRO A 71 -2.53 -3.58 3.37
N PHE A 72 -3.02 -4.53 4.19
CA PHE A 72 -3.70 -5.74 3.73
C PHE A 72 -5.09 -5.41 3.15
N GLU A 73 -5.88 -4.60 3.85
CA GLU A 73 -7.18 -4.14 3.33
C GLU A 73 -7.02 -3.37 2.02
N ARG A 74 -5.97 -2.56 1.89
CA ARG A 74 -5.69 -1.81 0.68
C ARG A 74 -5.29 -2.73 -0.47
N SER A 75 -4.58 -3.82 -0.22
CA SER A 75 -4.22 -4.81 -1.23
C SER A 75 -5.45 -5.62 -1.67
N ILE A 76 -6.24 -6.11 -0.72
CA ILE A 76 -7.49 -6.82 -0.96
C ILE A 76 -8.48 -5.92 -1.71
N GLY A 77 -8.62 -4.66 -1.31
CA GLY A 77 -9.47 -3.69 -1.97
C GLY A 77 -9.06 -3.39 -3.42
N LYS A 78 -7.75 -3.46 -3.74
CA LYS A 78 -7.28 -3.38 -5.14
C LYS A 78 -7.73 -4.60 -5.93
N SER A 79 -7.58 -5.80 -5.38
CA SER A 79 -8.01 -7.04 -6.03
C SER A 79 -9.52 -7.09 -6.22
N LYS A 80 -10.29 -6.67 -5.20
CA LYS A 80 -11.76 -6.65 -5.21
C LYS A 80 -12.33 -5.83 -6.38
N ARG A 81 -11.68 -4.73 -6.76
CA ARG A 81 -12.08 -3.93 -7.93
C ARG A 81 -11.87 -4.63 -9.28
N GLY A 82 -11.03 -5.64 -9.33
CA GLY A 82 -10.77 -6.43 -10.54
C GLY A 82 -11.65 -7.67 -10.67
N ILE A 83 -12.45 -8.00 -9.65
CA ILE A 83 -13.30 -9.20 -9.65
C ILE A 83 -14.49 -8.97 -10.57
N LYS A 84 -14.51 -9.71 -11.69
CA LYS A 84 -15.61 -9.66 -12.67
C LYS A 84 -16.73 -10.65 -12.36
N ASN A 85 -16.40 -11.81 -11.78
CA ASN A 85 -17.36 -12.85 -11.42
C ASN A 85 -17.36 -13.10 -9.90
N LYS A 86 -18.44 -12.70 -9.23
CA LYS A 86 -18.60 -12.88 -7.78
C LYS A 86 -18.92 -14.32 -7.36
N HIS A 87 -19.33 -15.20 -8.29
CA HIS A 87 -19.61 -16.61 -7.99
C HIS A 87 -18.33 -17.45 -7.86
N ARG A 88 -17.17 -16.91 -8.30
CA ARG A 88 -15.85 -17.55 -8.20
C ARG A 88 -14.80 -16.52 -7.80
N VAL A 89 -14.95 -16.01 -6.57
CA VAL A 89 -14.12 -14.90 -6.02
C VAL A 89 -12.64 -15.27 -6.03
N GLU A 90 -12.29 -16.47 -5.55
CA GLU A 90 -10.90 -16.93 -5.45
C GLU A 90 -10.20 -16.98 -6.80
N GLY A 91 -10.84 -17.62 -7.80
CA GLY A 91 -10.31 -17.68 -9.17
C GLY A 91 -10.15 -16.29 -9.80
N CYS A 92 -11.10 -15.38 -9.57
CA CYS A 92 -10.97 -13.99 -10.02
C CYS A 92 -9.83 -13.25 -9.34
N MET A 93 -9.61 -13.46 -8.04
CA MET A 93 -8.48 -12.84 -7.32
C MET A 93 -7.15 -13.32 -7.90
N VAL A 94 -6.99 -14.62 -8.13
CA VAL A 94 -5.78 -15.20 -8.74
C VAL A 94 -5.57 -14.63 -10.14
N GLN A 95 -6.62 -14.52 -10.95
CA GLN A 95 -6.51 -13.96 -12.29
C GLN A 95 -6.07 -12.49 -12.27
N VAL A 96 -6.63 -11.67 -11.38
CA VAL A 96 -6.25 -10.26 -11.21
C VAL A 96 -4.80 -10.14 -10.74
N TYR A 97 -4.38 -11.00 -9.81
CA TYR A 97 -3.01 -11.05 -9.33
C TYR A 97 -2.03 -11.39 -10.46
N LEU A 98 -2.29 -12.46 -11.22
CA LEU A 98 -1.45 -12.88 -12.35
C LEU A 98 -1.38 -11.79 -13.43
N ALA A 99 -2.49 -11.15 -13.76
CA ALA A 99 -2.49 -10.06 -14.74
C ALA A 99 -1.63 -8.88 -14.26
N LYS A 100 -1.64 -8.58 -12.96
CA LYS A 100 -0.83 -7.53 -12.35
C LYS A 100 0.66 -7.90 -12.36
N GLU A 101 1.02 -9.12 -11.97
CA GLU A 101 2.42 -9.59 -12.02
C GLU A 101 2.98 -9.57 -13.43
N ARG A 102 2.25 -10.12 -14.42
CA ARG A 102 2.70 -10.07 -15.82
C ARG A 102 2.91 -8.65 -16.29
N SER A 103 1.99 -7.73 -15.95
CA SER A 103 2.12 -6.32 -16.32
C SER A 103 3.35 -5.67 -15.67
N HIS A 104 3.62 -6.02 -14.40
CA HIS A 104 4.80 -5.54 -13.67
C HIS A 104 6.09 -6.07 -14.30
N PHE A 105 6.15 -7.36 -14.58
CA PHE A 105 7.31 -8.00 -15.22
C PHE A 105 7.56 -7.44 -16.63
N CYS A 106 6.51 -7.30 -17.44
CA CYS A 106 6.63 -6.70 -18.77
C CYS A 106 7.13 -5.25 -18.72
N SER A 107 6.87 -4.52 -17.62
CA SER A 107 7.30 -3.13 -17.47
C SER A 107 8.81 -2.92 -17.35
N TYR A 108 9.58 -3.98 -17.11
CA TYR A 108 11.05 -3.94 -17.16
C TYR A 108 11.60 -3.95 -18.59
N TYR A 109 10.81 -4.40 -19.56
CA TYR A 109 11.20 -4.47 -20.97
C TYR A 109 10.72 -3.26 -21.77
N PHE A 110 9.98 -2.33 -21.16
CA PHE A 110 9.58 -1.08 -21.79
C PHE A 110 10.52 0.06 -21.39
N ASP A 111 10.72 1.00 -22.31
CA ASP A 111 11.46 2.23 -22.04
C ASP A 111 10.79 3.06 -20.92
N ASP A 112 11.59 3.84 -20.21
CA ASP A 112 11.15 4.63 -19.04
C ASP A 112 10.06 5.66 -19.35
N HIS A 113 9.94 6.10 -20.60
CA HIS A 113 8.89 7.03 -21.04
C HIS A 113 7.50 6.38 -21.17
N VAL A 114 7.42 5.05 -21.19
CA VAL A 114 6.15 4.32 -21.34
C VAL A 114 5.46 4.21 -19.99
N SER A 115 4.33 4.90 -19.85
CA SER A 115 3.53 4.87 -18.62
C SER A 115 3.09 3.44 -18.25
N CYS A 116 3.65 2.93 -17.16
CA CYS A 116 3.44 1.59 -16.59
C CYS A 116 3.14 1.70 -15.09
N LEU A 117 2.79 0.59 -14.44
CA LEU A 117 2.58 0.59 -12.99
C LEU A 117 3.87 0.97 -12.22
N ARG A 118 5.05 0.66 -12.79
CA ARG A 118 6.39 0.90 -12.22
C ARG A 118 6.77 2.37 -12.13
N ASN A 119 6.57 3.13 -13.20
CA ASN A 119 6.96 4.55 -13.30
C ASN A 119 5.77 5.50 -13.10
N ARG A 120 4.63 4.99 -12.60
CA ARG A 120 3.48 5.83 -12.33
C ARG A 120 3.79 6.75 -11.14
N PRO A 121 3.76 8.08 -11.32
CA PRO A 121 4.00 9.01 -10.22
C PRO A 121 2.97 8.77 -9.12
N ASN A 122 3.38 8.99 -7.87
CA ASN A 122 2.48 8.91 -6.74
C ASN A 122 1.35 9.92 -6.95
N ARG A 123 0.16 9.63 -6.40
CA ARG A 123 -0.99 10.54 -6.50
C ARG A 123 -0.75 11.90 -5.82
N HIS A 124 0.31 12.00 -5.03
CA HIS A 124 0.75 13.18 -4.29
C HIS A 124 2.11 13.70 -4.79
N ASP A 125 2.63 13.21 -5.92
CA ASP A 125 3.85 13.79 -6.51
C ASP A 125 3.48 15.06 -7.29
N ASP A 126 3.55 16.20 -6.60
CA ASP A 126 3.46 17.54 -7.16
C ASP A 126 4.81 17.97 -7.76
N THR A 127 5.48 17.08 -8.50
CA THR A 127 6.67 17.48 -9.27
C THR A 127 6.20 18.29 -10.48
N GLY A 128 5.95 19.57 -10.25
CA GLY A 128 5.70 20.62 -11.21
C GLY A 128 6.29 21.90 -10.62
N ASN A 129 7.51 22.23 -11.04
CA ASN A 129 8.22 23.43 -10.65
C ASN A 129 7.63 24.64 -11.38
N ASP A 130 7.13 25.65 -10.66
CA ASP A 130 6.95 27.02 -11.15
C ASP A 130 7.39 28.00 -10.04
N PRO A 131 8.42 28.85 -10.26
CA PRO A 131 8.95 29.77 -9.25
C PRO A 131 8.29 31.15 -9.41
N ALA A 132 6.98 31.25 -9.19
CA ALA A 132 6.32 32.53 -9.04
C ALA A 132 4.93 32.34 -8.43
N VAL A 133 4.48 33.34 -7.68
CA VAL A 133 3.15 33.48 -7.06
C VAL A 133 3.04 32.94 -5.63
N GLN A 134 3.43 33.81 -4.70
CA GLN A 134 2.91 33.84 -3.34
C GLN A 134 1.43 34.24 -3.39
N SER A 135 0.53 33.29 -3.15
CA SER A 135 -0.84 33.55 -2.69
C SER A 135 -1.40 32.25 -2.08
N LEU A 136 -1.80 32.34 -0.81
CA LEU A 136 -2.35 31.32 0.11
C LEU A 136 -2.44 29.87 -0.45
N SER A 137 -1.47 29.04 -0.06
CA SER A 137 -1.11 27.74 -0.64
C SER A 137 -2.13 26.60 -0.52
N ILE A 138 -3.26 26.80 0.18
CA ILE A 138 -4.21 25.71 0.50
C ILE A 138 -5.13 25.38 -0.70
N PHE A 139 -5.37 26.33 -1.61
CA PHE A 139 -6.30 26.14 -2.74
C PHE A 139 -5.63 26.05 -4.12
N ASN A 140 -4.29 26.13 -4.21
CA ASN A 140 -3.56 26.01 -5.48
C ASN A 140 -3.27 24.56 -5.88
N GLN A 141 -4.14 23.62 -5.52
CA GLN A 141 -4.05 22.27 -6.06
C GLN A 141 -4.46 22.34 -7.53
N SER A 142 -3.47 22.31 -8.43
CA SER A 142 -3.75 22.06 -9.84
C SER A 142 -4.42 20.69 -9.89
N SER A 143 -5.73 20.66 -10.13
CA SER A 143 -6.43 19.43 -10.45
C SER A 143 -5.84 18.95 -11.77
N LYS A 144 -4.86 18.04 -11.72
CA LYS A 144 -4.45 17.28 -12.90
C LYS A 144 -5.68 16.48 -13.29
N ASP A 145 -6.38 16.96 -14.32
CA ASP A 145 -7.37 16.16 -15.03
C ASP A 145 -6.76 14.77 -15.21
N SER A 146 -7.50 13.75 -14.84
CA SER A 146 -7.09 12.36 -15.02
C SER A 146 -6.81 12.16 -16.51
N LYS A 147 -5.55 12.36 -16.93
CA LYS A 147 -5.16 12.31 -18.34
C LYS A 147 -5.75 11.02 -18.90
N ARG A 148 -6.58 11.18 -19.94
CA ARG A 148 -7.26 10.08 -20.63
C ARG A 148 -6.21 9.01 -20.87
N ARG A 149 -6.44 7.78 -20.35
CA ARG A 149 -5.47 6.69 -20.51
C ARG A 149 -5.22 6.48 -21.99
N THR A 150 -4.05 6.88 -22.48
CA THR A 150 -3.65 6.59 -23.86
C THR A 150 -3.40 5.09 -23.93
N LEU A 151 -4.36 4.36 -24.51
CA LEU A 151 -4.20 2.94 -24.78
C LEU A 151 -3.20 2.77 -25.92
N ARG A 152 -1.91 2.60 -25.59
CA ARG A 152 -0.91 2.17 -26.55
C ARG A 152 -1.13 0.69 -26.84
N LYS A 153 -1.45 0.35 -28.09
CA LYS A 153 -1.38 -1.05 -28.55
C LYS A 153 0.09 -1.45 -28.56
N LEU A 154 0.43 -2.54 -27.88
CA LEU A 154 1.76 -3.13 -27.95
C LEU A 154 2.09 -3.52 -29.38
N THR A 155 3.31 -3.25 -29.82
CA THR A 155 3.81 -3.72 -31.11
C THR A 155 3.98 -5.24 -31.09
N GLU A 156 3.94 -5.89 -32.25
CA GLU A 156 4.07 -7.36 -32.33
C GLU A 156 5.41 -7.87 -31.77
N LYS A 157 6.48 -7.06 -31.87
CA LYS A 157 7.77 -7.37 -31.24
C LYS A 157 7.66 -7.39 -29.71
N GLU A 158 7.08 -6.36 -29.11
CA GLU A 158 6.84 -6.28 -27.66
C GLU A 158 5.92 -7.41 -27.16
N LYS A 159 4.88 -7.77 -27.94
CA LYS A 159 4.00 -8.91 -27.60
C LYS A 159 4.74 -10.24 -27.63
N LYS A 160 5.62 -10.46 -28.61
CA LYS A 160 6.42 -11.70 -28.71
C LYS A 160 7.41 -11.81 -27.56
N ILE A 161 8.11 -10.72 -27.23
CA ILE A 161 9.04 -10.67 -26.10
C ILE A 161 8.30 -10.91 -24.77
N SER A 162 7.20 -10.20 -24.53
CA SER A 162 6.35 -10.37 -23.34
C SER A 162 5.86 -11.80 -23.17
N ARG A 163 5.38 -12.44 -24.26
CA ARG A 163 4.91 -13.83 -24.24
C ARG A 163 6.04 -14.81 -23.96
N ALA A 164 7.18 -14.66 -24.65
CA ALA A 164 8.34 -15.54 -24.47
C ALA A 164 8.87 -15.48 -23.03
N SER A 165 9.05 -14.28 -22.47
CA SER A 165 9.58 -14.13 -21.12
C SER A 165 8.60 -14.63 -20.05
N CYS A 166 7.29 -14.43 -20.23
CA CYS A 166 6.28 -14.98 -19.31
C CYS A 166 6.27 -16.52 -19.30
N LEU A 167 6.52 -17.15 -20.45
CA LEU A 167 6.60 -18.63 -20.57
C LEU A 167 7.87 -19.19 -19.92
N VAL A 168 9.00 -18.49 -20.04
CA VAL A 168 10.28 -18.85 -19.40
C VAL A 168 10.20 -18.75 -17.87
N GLU A 169 9.43 -17.81 -17.34
CA GLU A 169 9.25 -17.66 -15.90
C GLU A 169 8.25 -18.69 -15.33
N LEU A 170 7.20 -19.01 -16.09
CA LEU A 170 6.26 -20.10 -15.77
C LEU A 170 6.93 -21.48 -15.79
N SER A 171 7.88 -21.74 -16.68
CA SER A 171 8.65 -22.99 -16.69
C SER A 171 9.64 -23.11 -15.52
N ARG A 172 9.98 -21.99 -14.88
CA ARG A 172 10.81 -21.92 -13.66
C ARG A 172 10.02 -22.16 -12.37
N SER A 173 8.68 -22.14 -12.42
CA SER A 173 7.79 -22.39 -11.29
C SER A 173 6.72 -23.43 -11.64
N PRO A 174 7.02 -24.74 -11.51
CA PRO A 174 6.12 -25.83 -11.94
C PRO A 174 4.77 -25.83 -11.21
N THR A 175 4.69 -25.20 -10.03
CA THR A 175 3.45 -24.99 -9.27
C THR A 175 2.47 -24.05 -9.98
N LEU A 176 2.96 -23.04 -10.71
CA LEU A 176 2.12 -22.13 -11.50
C LEU A 176 1.66 -22.75 -12.83
N LEU A 177 2.48 -23.64 -13.42
CA LEU A 177 2.11 -24.39 -14.63
C LEU A 177 0.92 -25.33 -14.40
N ARG A 178 0.82 -25.98 -13.24
CA ARG A 178 -0.34 -26.83 -12.90
C ARG A 178 -1.66 -26.06 -12.84
N LEU A 179 -1.65 -24.80 -12.39
CA LEU A 179 -2.84 -23.93 -12.40
C LEU A 179 -3.17 -23.39 -13.80
N PHE A 180 -2.24 -23.51 -14.76
CA PHE A 180 -2.38 -22.97 -16.11
C PHE A 180 -2.78 -24.02 -17.16
N CYS A 181 -2.35 -25.28 -16.98
CA CYS A 181 -2.59 -26.37 -17.93
C CYS A 181 -3.79 -27.26 -17.60
N GLU A 182 -4.27 -27.29 -16.35
CA GLU A 182 -5.51 -27.99 -16.03
C GLU A 182 -6.70 -27.08 -16.34
N PRO A 183 -7.57 -27.41 -17.31
CA PRO A 183 -8.81 -26.70 -17.50
C PRO A 183 -9.70 -27.03 -16.29
N ILE A 184 -9.68 -26.19 -15.26
CA ILE A 184 -10.75 -26.18 -14.23
C ILE A 184 -12.00 -25.50 -14.83
N TRP A 185 -12.43 -26.03 -15.97
CA TRP A 185 -13.59 -25.67 -16.76
C TRP A 185 -14.28 -26.97 -17.20
N SER A 186 -14.92 -27.63 -16.23
CA SER A 186 -16.21 -28.31 -16.40
C SER A 186 -17.10 -27.89 -15.24
#